data_AF-A0A5R9Q8U2-F1
#
_entry.id   AF-A0A5R9Q8U2-F1
#
_cell.length_a   1.000
_cell.length_b   1.000
_cell.length_c   1.000
_cell.angle_alpha   90.00
_cell.angle_beta   90.00
_cell.angle_gamma   90.00
#
_symmetry.space_group_name_H-M   'P 1'
#
loop_
_entity.id
_entity.type
_entity.pdbx_description
1 polymer ?
#
loop_
_entity_poly.entity_id
_entity_poly.type
_entity_poly.pdbx_seq_one_letter_code
_entity_poly.pdbx_strand_id
1 'polypeptide(L)'
;MAPTAINNGFTRKGLTFATHAAKLKYIEDHLLRNDAGYGRHCFGSNEYPDNDYRGRGLLHLTHYSNYHTCALAIGKPIDAEPTLVQSDVATIVETGLWFWKANRLKAHAEDTSLTEDAAVEKITRVINGGTKGLTERKQFKREITKTFIELYGSCSE
;
A
#
# COMPACT_ATOMS: atom_id res chain seq x y z
N MET A 1 0.52 -16.37 -3.17
CA MET A 1 0.29 -15.42 -4.29
C MET A 1 -1.13 -14.90 -4.23
N ALA A 2 -1.41 -13.70 -4.75
CA ALA A 2 -2.75 -13.11 -4.73
C ALA A 2 -3.53 -13.49 -6.02
N PRO A 3 -4.54 -14.38 -5.98
CA PRO A 3 -5.22 -14.87 -7.18
C PRO A 3 -5.85 -13.74 -8.02
N THR A 4 -6.45 -12.76 -7.35
CA THR A 4 -7.03 -11.58 -8.00
C THR A 4 -6.00 -10.79 -8.80
N ALA A 5 -4.83 -10.52 -8.23
CA ALA A 5 -3.78 -9.75 -8.90
C ALA A 5 -3.20 -10.51 -10.11
N ILE A 6 -3.04 -11.84 -9.98
CA ILE A 6 -2.62 -12.70 -11.09
C ILE A 6 -3.64 -12.65 -12.24
N ASN A 7 -4.93 -12.80 -11.91
CA ASN A 7 -6.00 -12.77 -12.91
C ASN A 7 -6.10 -11.40 -13.60
N ASN A 8 -6.00 -10.31 -12.84
CA ASN A 8 -5.96 -8.96 -13.40
C ASN A 8 -4.75 -8.78 -14.33
N GLY A 9 -3.61 -9.39 -14.01
CA GLY A 9 -2.44 -9.41 -14.89
C GLY A 9 -2.69 -10.12 -16.22
N PHE A 10 -3.40 -11.26 -16.21
CA PHE A 10 -3.79 -11.94 -17.45
C PHE A 10 -4.71 -11.08 -18.30
N THR A 11 -5.75 -10.50 -17.69
CA THR A 11 -6.68 -9.60 -18.38
C THR A 11 -5.94 -8.41 -18.98
N ARG A 12 -5.10 -7.72 -18.20
CA ARG A 12 -4.33 -6.55 -18.68
C ARG A 12 -3.43 -6.89 -19.87
N LYS A 13 -2.81 -8.06 -19.85
CA LYS A 13 -1.89 -8.52 -20.91
C LYS A 13 -2.59 -9.22 -22.07
N GLY A 14 -3.92 -9.34 -22.05
CA GLY A 14 -4.68 -10.06 -23.08
C GLY A 14 -4.35 -11.56 -23.16
N LEU A 15 -3.88 -12.16 -22.07
CA LEU A 15 -3.46 -13.56 -22.03
C LEU A 15 -4.64 -14.47 -21.72
N THR A 16 -4.94 -15.39 -22.64
CA THR A 16 -5.98 -16.41 -22.49
C THR A 16 -5.38 -17.81 -22.59
N PHE A 17 -5.95 -18.77 -21.88
CA PHE A 17 -5.47 -20.15 -21.85
C PHE A 17 -6.60 -21.12 -22.20
N ALA A 18 -6.34 -22.06 -23.10
CA ALA A 18 -7.32 -23.07 -23.51
C ALA A 18 -7.72 -24.02 -22.38
N THR A 19 -6.84 -24.23 -21.40
CA THR A 19 -7.09 -25.11 -20.25
C THR A 19 -6.55 -24.51 -18.96
N HIS A 20 -7.10 -24.96 -17.82
CA HIS A 20 -6.57 -24.59 -16.50
C HIS A 20 -5.11 -25.04 -16.32
N ALA A 21 -4.75 -26.23 -16.84
CA ALA A 21 -3.37 -26.73 -16.79
C ALA A 21 -2.39 -25.80 -17.53
N ALA A 22 -2.77 -25.28 -18.71
CA ALA A 22 -1.95 -24.32 -19.45
C ALA A 22 -1.76 -23.01 -18.68
N LYS A 23 -2.80 -22.53 -17.99
CA LYS A 23 -2.72 -21.36 -17.10
C LYS A 23 -1.76 -21.60 -15.94
N LEU A 24 -1.84 -22.76 -15.27
CA LEU A 24 -0.94 -23.11 -14.18
C LEU A 24 0.51 -23.22 -14.64
N LYS A 25 0.75 -23.83 -15.81
CA LYS A 25 2.07 -23.91 -16.42
C LYS A 25 2.66 -22.52 -16.69
N TYR A 26 1.87 -21.57 -17.20
CA TYR A 26 2.34 -20.19 -17.35
C TYR A 26 2.74 -19.57 -16.00
N ILE A 27 1.93 -19.76 -14.96
CA ILE A 27 2.23 -19.24 -13.63
C ILE A 27 3.56 -19.82 -13.13
N GLU A 28 3.77 -21.11 -13.31
CA GLU A 28 5.00 -21.80 -12.94
C GLU A 28 6.22 -21.30 -13.73
N ASP A 29 6.10 -21.24 -15.05
CA ASP A 29 7.21 -20.87 -15.94
C ASP A 29 7.60 -19.38 -15.83
N HIS A 30 6.65 -18.50 -15.50
CA HIS A 30 6.86 -17.05 -15.60
C HIS A 30 6.75 -16.27 -14.28
N LEU A 31 5.99 -16.76 -13.30
CA LEU A 31 5.68 -16.01 -12.08
C LEU A 31 6.28 -16.65 -10.83
N LEU A 32 6.28 -17.99 -10.74
CA LEU A 32 6.91 -18.69 -9.62
C LEU A 32 8.42 -18.47 -9.64
N ARG A 33 8.98 -18.10 -8.49
CA ARG A 33 10.42 -17.83 -8.30
C ARG A 33 10.99 -16.73 -9.20
N ASN A 34 10.13 -15.93 -9.83
CA ASN A 34 10.50 -14.76 -10.62
C ASN A 34 9.83 -13.52 -10.03
N ASP A 35 10.47 -12.89 -9.04
CA ASP A 35 9.89 -11.74 -8.34
C ASP A 35 9.59 -10.55 -9.25
N ALA A 36 10.51 -10.25 -10.18
CA ALA A 36 10.33 -9.16 -11.13
C ALA A 36 9.18 -9.45 -12.11
N GLY A 37 9.10 -10.68 -12.62
CA GLY A 37 7.99 -11.14 -13.47
C GLY A 37 6.66 -11.12 -12.72
N TYR A 38 6.64 -11.60 -11.48
CA TYR A 38 5.47 -11.56 -10.61
C TYR A 38 4.99 -10.12 -10.37
N GLY A 39 5.90 -9.20 -10.06
CA GLY A 39 5.59 -7.78 -9.88
C GLY A 39 4.97 -7.15 -11.12
N ARG A 40 5.66 -7.22 -12.26
CA ARG A 40 5.17 -6.65 -13.53
C ARG A 40 3.86 -7.30 -13.98
N HIS A 41 3.65 -8.58 -13.69
CA HIS A 41 2.40 -9.27 -14.01
C HIS A 41 1.26 -8.83 -13.09
N CYS A 42 1.44 -8.90 -11.78
CA CYS A 42 0.38 -8.68 -10.81
C CYS A 42 0.08 -7.20 -10.56
N PHE A 43 1.09 -6.34 -10.68
CA PHE A 43 1.04 -4.93 -10.29
C PHE A 43 1.55 -3.99 -11.38
N GLY A 44 1.68 -4.43 -12.63
CA GLY A 44 2.08 -3.56 -13.75
C GLY A 44 0.96 -2.62 -14.23
N SER A 45 1.33 -1.70 -15.11
CA SER A 45 0.44 -0.76 -15.81
C SER A 45 0.58 -0.88 -17.33
N ASN A 46 -0.31 -0.27 -18.11
CA ASN A 46 -0.13 -0.16 -19.56
C ASN A 46 0.69 1.09 -19.92
N GLU A 47 0.65 2.09 -19.05
CA GLU A 47 1.30 3.39 -19.18
C GLU A 47 2.82 3.25 -19.04
N TYR A 48 3.27 2.45 -18.08
CA TYR A 48 4.66 2.04 -17.90
C TYR A 48 4.73 0.50 -17.80
N PRO A 49 4.87 -0.22 -18.93
CA PRO A 49 4.81 -1.69 -18.98
C PRO A 49 5.92 -2.42 -18.23
N ASP A 50 7.07 -1.77 -18.07
CA ASP A 50 8.25 -2.33 -17.40
C ASP A 50 8.27 -2.10 -15.88
N ASN A 51 7.40 -1.21 -15.40
CA ASN A 51 7.24 -0.90 -14.00
C ASN A 51 6.28 -1.86 -13.29
N ASP A 52 6.42 -1.96 -11.98
CA ASP A 52 5.42 -2.54 -11.10
C ASP A 52 5.10 -1.61 -9.93
N TYR A 53 3.84 -1.61 -9.53
CA TYR A 53 3.27 -0.78 -8.48
C TYR A 53 2.86 -1.64 -7.29
N ARG A 54 3.72 -2.59 -6.92
CA ARG A 54 3.54 -3.37 -5.68
C ARG A 54 3.66 -2.46 -4.46
N GLY A 55 3.24 -2.96 -3.29
CA GLY A 55 3.27 -2.20 -2.04
C GLY A 55 4.68 -1.74 -1.65
N ARG A 56 4.90 -0.43 -1.56
CA ARG A 56 6.15 0.21 -1.08
C ARG A 56 5.87 1.29 -0.03
N GLY A 57 6.92 1.70 0.69
CA GLY A 57 6.85 2.77 1.68
C GLY A 57 6.05 2.42 2.93
N LEU A 58 5.78 3.43 3.76
CA LEU A 58 5.23 3.27 5.12
C LEU A 58 3.82 2.66 5.17
N LEU A 59 3.01 2.88 4.13
CA LEU A 59 1.62 2.41 4.05
C LEU A 59 1.39 1.43 2.90
N HIS A 60 2.45 0.82 2.36
CA HIS A 60 2.36 -0.10 1.23
C HIS A 60 1.53 0.47 0.07
N LEU A 61 1.88 1.67 -0.42
CA LEU A 61 1.24 2.26 -1.60
C LEU A 61 1.27 1.25 -2.75
N THR A 62 0.10 0.89 -3.28
CA THR A 62 -0.07 -0.22 -4.24
C THR A 62 -1.01 0.20 -5.36
N HIS A 63 -0.81 -0.34 -6.57
CA HIS A 63 -1.52 -0.07 -7.82
C HIS A 63 -1.16 1.26 -8.49
N TYR A 64 -1.03 1.22 -9.82
CA TYR A 64 -0.67 2.37 -10.65
C TYR A 64 -1.53 3.61 -10.38
N SER A 65 -2.85 3.44 -10.27
CA SER A 65 -3.77 4.56 -10.02
C SER A 65 -3.44 5.33 -8.75
N ASN A 66 -3.02 4.64 -7.68
CA ASN A 66 -2.64 5.28 -6.43
C ASN A 66 -1.27 5.96 -6.54
N TYR A 67 -0.30 5.33 -7.21
CA TYR A 67 0.99 5.97 -7.50
C TYR A 67 0.81 7.23 -8.34
N HIS A 68 0.00 7.18 -9.40
CA HIS A 68 -0.29 8.33 -10.26
C HIS A 68 -0.99 9.47 -9.52
N THR A 69 -2.05 9.17 -8.76
CA THR A 69 -2.75 10.20 -7.97
C THR A 69 -1.83 10.84 -6.91
N CYS A 70 -1.00 10.02 -6.27
CA CYS A 70 -0.03 10.48 -5.29
C CYS A 70 1.09 11.31 -5.94
N ALA A 71 1.62 10.87 -7.08
CA ALA A 71 2.65 11.56 -7.86
C ALA A 71 2.25 13.01 -8.14
N LEU A 72 1.01 13.19 -8.64
CA LEU A 72 0.43 14.51 -8.89
C LEU A 72 0.32 15.35 -7.62
N ALA A 73 -0.04 14.74 -6.49
CA ALA A 73 -0.29 15.46 -5.25
C ALA A 73 1.00 15.88 -4.51
N ILE A 74 2.06 15.08 -4.60
CA ILE A 74 3.35 15.36 -3.94
C ILE A 74 4.37 16.01 -4.88
N GLY A 75 4.08 16.09 -6.18
CA GLY A 75 4.96 16.69 -7.18
C GLY A 75 6.22 15.86 -7.46
N LYS A 76 6.15 14.53 -7.29
CA LYS A 76 7.26 13.60 -7.55
C LYS A 76 6.86 12.55 -8.57
N PRO A 77 7.76 12.12 -9.46
CA PRO A 77 7.44 11.25 -10.58
C PRO A 77 7.35 9.77 -10.17
N ILE A 78 6.69 9.45 -9.05
CA ILE A 78 6.66 8.08 -8.51
C ILE A 78 5.83 7.12 -9.38
N ASP A 79 5.00 7.62 -10.29
CA ASP A 79 4.32 6.82 -11.30
C ASP A 79 5.27 6.40 -12.43
N ALA A 80 6.16 7.28 -12.88
CA ALA A 80 7.23 6.93 -13.81
C ALA A 80 8.39 6.16 -13.14
N GLU A 81 8.70 6.47 -11.88
CA GLU A 81 9.82 5.94 -11.10
C GLU A 81 9.35 5.40 -9.74
N PRO A 82 8.62 4.26 -9.70
CA PRO A 82 8.01 3.75 -8.47
C PRO A 82 9.00 3.29 -7.39
N THR A 83 10.27 3.10 -7.74
CA THR A 83 11.33 2.76 -6.78
C THR A 83 11.65 3.91 -5.82
N LEU A 84 11.31 5.15 -6.14
CA LEU A 84 11.45 6.29 -5.23
C LEU A 84 10.70 6.07 -3.91
N VAL A 85 9.57 5.35 -3.94
CA VAL A 85 8.76 5.01 -2.74
C VAL A 85 9.44 3.97 -1.83
N GLN A 86 10.63 3.47 -2.18
CA GLN A 86 11.44 2.59 -1.34
C GLN A 86 12.90 3.05 -1.18
N SER A 87 13.40 3.97 -2.01
CA SER A 87 14.79 4.43 -1.96
C SER A 87 14.96 5.88 -1.50
N ASP A 88 13.95 6.74 -1.68
CA ASP A 88 14.02 8.15 -1.25
C ASP A 88 13.22 8.37 0.03
N VAL A 89 13.92 8.77 1.11
CA VAL A 89 13.32 8.92 2.46
C VAL A 89 12.20 9.95 2.47
N ALA A 90 12.37 11.09 1.79
CA ALA A 90 11.34 12.12 1.73
C ALA A 90 10.08 11.60 1.02
N THR A 91 10.24 10.87 -0.08
CA THR A 91 9.13 10.24 -0.83
C THR A 91 8.44 9.16 -0.02
N ILE A 92 9.19 8.32 0.72
CA ILE A 92 8.63 7.31 1.62
C ILE A 92 7.69 7.96 2.65
N VAL A 93 8.09 9.08 3.25
CA VAL A 93 7.28 9.81 4.23
C VAL A 93 6.10 10.51 3.57
N GLU A 94 6.33 11.26 2.49
CA GLU A 94 5.31 12.03 1.79
C GLU A 94 4.17 11.16 1.27
N THR A 95 4.47 10.00 0.71
CA THR A 95 3.43 9.06 0.23
C THR A 95 2.54 8.57 1.38
N GLY A 96 3.12 8.34 2.57
CA GLY A 96 2.38 8.00 3.78
C GLY A 96 1.48 9.13 4.27
N LEU A 97 2.02 10.36 4.32
CA LEU A 97 1.28 11.57 4.71
C LEU A 97 0.16 11.91 3.73
N TRP A 98 0.43 11.77 2.43
CA TRP A 98 -0.57 11.95 1.38
C TRP A 98 -1.76 11.02 1.58
N PHE A 99 -1.52 9.73 1.82
CA PHE A 99 -2.61 8.77 2.04
C PHE A 99 -3.47 9.17 3.24
N TRP A 100 -2.84 9.58 4.35
CA TRP A 100 -3.54 10.08 5.53
C TRP A 100 -4.41 11.31 5.22
N LYS A 101 -3.86 12.27 4.48
CA LYS A 101 -4.56 13.50 4.10
C LYS A 101 -5.72 13.21 3.14
N ALA A 102 -5.48 12.44 2.08
CA ALA A 102 -6.46 12.10 1.06
C ALA A 102 -7.67 11.34 1.65
N ASN A 103 -7.42 10.50 2.67
CA ASN A 103 -8.47 9.73 3.36
C ASN A 103 -8.98 10.37 4.65
N ARG A 104 -8.57 11.61 4.95
CA ARG A 104 -9.02 12.39 6.14
C ARG A 104 -8.82 11.65 7.47
N LEU A 105 -7.78 10.82 7.57
CA LEU A 105 -7.57 9.95 8.74
C LEU A 105 -7.31 10.73 10.03
N LYS A 106 -6.75 11.94 9.91
CA LYS A 106 -6.58 12.90 11.02
C LYS A 106 -7.88 13.13 11.78
N ALA A 107 -9.00 13.26 11.07
CA ALA A 107 -10.31 13.51 11.69
C ALA A 107 -10.77 12.37 12.60
N HIS A 108 -10.36 11.12 12.33
CA HIS A 108 -10.64 10.00 13.23
C HIS A 108 -9.66 9.92 14.39
N ALA A 109 -8.40 10.29 14.16
CA ALA A 109 -7.36 10.27 15.19
C ALA A 109 -7.58 11.33 16.28
N GLU A 110 -8.20 12.46 15.92
CA GLU A 110 -8.44 13.61 16.81
C GLU A 110 -9.90 13.70 17.28
N ASP A 111 -10.74 12.71 16.95
CA ASP A 111 -12.14 12.69 17.39
C ASP A 111 -12.23 12.37 18.88
N THR A 112 -12.45 13.39 19.70
CA THR A 112 -12.55 13.29 21.17
C THR A 112 -13.76 12.49 21.65
N SER A 113 -14.72 12.18 20.78
CA SER A 113 -15.84 11.28 21.11
C SER A 113 -15.46 9.80 21.05
N LEU A 114 -14.29 9.47 20.47
CA LEU A 114 -13.81 8.10 20.33
C LEU A 114 -12.80 7.76 21.42
N THR A 115 -12.84 6.51 21.87
CA THR A 115 -11.68 5.93 22.55
C THR A 115 -10.54 5.76 21.54
N GLU A 116 -9.31 5.75 22.03
CA GLU A 116 -8.12 5.45 21.23
C GLU A 116 -8.29 4.19 20.38
N ASP A 117 -8.81 3.13 20.98
CA ASP A 117 -9.06 1.85 20.32
C ASP A 117 -10.09 1.95 19.19
N ALA A 118 -11.15 2.75 19.39
CA ALA A 118 -12.17 2.98 18.38
C ALA A 118 -11.62 3.83 17.22
N ALA A 119 -10.77 4.82 17.50
CA ALA A 119 -10.07 5.60 16.49
C ALA A 119 -9.14 4.71 15.64
N VAL A 120 -8.32 3.87 16.28
CA VAL A 120 -7.43 2.91 15.58
C VAL A 120 -8.23 1.93 14.72
N GLU A 121 -9.39 1.45 15.20
CA GLU A 121 -10.25 0.59 14.41
C GLU A 121 -10.82 1.29 13.17
N LYS A 122 -11.38 2.50 13.32
CA LYS A 122 -11.89 3.27 12.17
C LYS A 122 -10.79 3.49 11.13
N ILE A 123 -9.61 3.92 11.56
CA ILE A 123 -8.45 4.12 10.68
C ILE A 123 -8.02 2.82 9.99
N THR A 124 -7.99 1.71 10.72
CA THR A 124 -7.61 0.39 10.17
C THR A 124 -8.56 -0.05 9.06
N ARG A 125 -9.86 0.20 9.22
CA ARG A 125 -10.88 -0.12 8.21
C ARG A 125 -10.71 0.73 6.96
N VAL A 126 -10.33 2.00 7.07
CA VAL A 126 -10.04 2.84 5.91
C VAL A 126 -8.78 2.37 5.17
N ILE A 127 -7.72 2.01 5.90
CA ILE A 127 -6.46 1.55 5.29
C ILE A 127 -6.62 0.20 4.58
N ASN A 128 -7.31 -0.77 5.19
CA ASN A 128 -7.32 -2.16 4.70
C ASN A 128 -8.69 -2.66 4.18
N GLY A 129 -9.75 -1.85 4.27
CA GLY A 129 -11.13 -2.28 3.99
C GLY A 129 -11.73 -3.22 5.05
N GLY A 130 -11.01 -3.52 6.13
CA GLY A 130 -11.40 -4.45 7.19
C GLY A 130 -10.51 -4.33 8.43
N THR A 131 -10.58 -5.30 9.34
CA THR A 131 -9.88 -5.27 10.65
C THR A 131 -8.63 -6.14 10.69
N LYS A 132 -8.05 -6.49 9.54
CA LYS A 132 -6.85 -7.31 9.48
C LYS A 132 -5.68 -6.60 10.20
N GLY A 133 -5.10 -7.28 11.18
CA GLY A 133 -4.00 -6.75 12.00
C GLY A 133 -4.42 -5.69 13.03
N LEU A 134 -5.73 -5.59 13.35
CA LEU A 134 -6.23 -4.56 14.28
C LEU A 134 -5.61 -4.69 15.67
N THR A 135 -5.46 -5.91 16.18
CA THR A 135 -4.89 -6.17 17.50
C THR A 135 -3.48 -5.62 17.60
N GLU A 136 -2.63 -5.93 16.63
CA GLU A 136 -1.25 -5.48 16.54
C GLU A 136 -1.18 -3.96 16.37
N ARG A 137 -2.06 -3.36 15.56
CA ARG A 137 -2.12 -1.90 15.37
C ARG A 137 -2.45 -1.16 16.66
N LYS A 138 -3.40 -1.68 17.46
CA LYS A 138 -3.74 -1.13 18.77
C LYS A 138 -2.56 -1.23 19.73
N GLN A 139 -1.87 -2.37 19.75
CA GLN A 139 -0.67 -2.57 20.55
C GLN A 139 0.44 -1.57 20.16
N PHE A 140 0.81 -1.50 18.88
CA PHE A 140 1.87 -0.59 18.42
C PHE A 140 1.54 0.87 18.70
N LYS A 141 0.27 1.28 18.56
CA LYS A 141 -0.14 2.65 18.90
C LYS A 141 0.17 2.97 20.37
N ARG A 142 -0.19 2.09 21.30
CA ARG A 142 0.06 2.29 22.74
C ARG A 142 1.55 2.33 23.04
N GLU A 143 2.32 1.40 22.48
CA GLU A 143 3.78 1.32 22.66
C GLU A 143 4.48 2.59 22.13
N ILE A 144 4.17 3.01 20.90
CA ILE A 144 4.74 4.23 20.31
C ILE A 144 4.30 5.48 21.08
N THR A 145 3.06 5.54 21.56
CA THR A 145 2.58 6.68 22.37
C THR A 145 3.41 6.83 23.64
N LYS A 146 3.67 5.72 24.34
CA LYS A 146 4.52 5.72 25.54
C LYS A 146 5.93 6.22 25.22
N THR A 147 6.58 5.64 24.21
CA THR A 147 7.94 6.04 23.80
C THR A 147 7.99 7.51 23.37
N PHE A 148 6.97 7.99 22.64
CA PHE A 148 6.92 9.38 22.19
C PHE A 148 6.82 10.33 23.39
N ILE A 149 5.98 10.03 24.38
CA ILE A 149 5.84 10.83 25.60
C ILE A 149 7.16 10.84 26.40
N GLU A 150 7.84 9.69 26.51
CA GLU A 150 9.13 9.61 27.22
C GLU A 150 10.23 10.44 26.54
N LEU A 151 10.24 10.50 25.21
CA LEU A 151 11.26 11.21 24.44
C LEU A 151 10.98 12.71 24.27
N TYR A 152 9.71 13.08 24.09
CA TYR A 152 9.32 14.43 23.65
C TYR A 152 8.36 15.13 24.61
N GLY A 153 7.99 14.47 25.72
CA GLY A 153 6.95 14.94 26.64
C GLY A 153 5.54 14.63 26.13
N SER A 154 4.56 14.82 27.01
CA SER A 154 3.17 14.81 26.59
C SER A 154 2.85 16.06 25.78
N CYS A 155 2.02 15.91 24.74
CA CYS A 155 1.28 17.04 24.20
C CYS A 155 0.23 17.45 25.25
N SER A 156 0.66 18.20 26.26
CA SER A 156 -0.24 18.81 27.24
C SER A 156 -0.89 20.05 26.60
N GLU A 157 -2.21 19.96 26.44
CA GLU A 157 -3.26 20.98 26.14
C GLU A 157 -2.88 22.28 25.41
#